data_AF-A0A1H3S1G8-F1
#
_entry.id   AF-A0A1H3S1G8-F1
#
_cell.length_a   1.000
_cell.length_b   1.000
_cell.length_c   1.000
_cell.angle_alpha   90.00
_cell.angle_beta   90.00
_cell.angle_gamma   90.00
#
_symmetry.space_group_name_H-M   'P 1'
#
loop_
_entity.id
_entity.type
_entity.pdbx_description
1 polymer ?
#
loop_
_entity_poly.entity_id
_entity_poly.type
_entity_poly.pdbx_seq_one_letter_code
_entity_poly.pdbx_strand_id
1 'polypeptide(L)'
;MSIIPYVIFINPEFTLYNAPRNSPMILPTQINRFVTNLIQSTPEPQPNQNQIKLANQLASMHIIDSPYTRLPPYDYEQLNKGMICEKCHSFLSPPAKLKRTLICQQCGHKESIESGILRSVDEFKLLFPDKKITTSTIYDWCKVIEYKKRISRTLSKNKKIKSSGKSTYFVDLIVDEKK
;
A
#
# COMPACT_ATOMS: atom_id res chain seq x y z
N MET A 1 -39.66 -6.80 -3.83
CA MET A 1 -38.50 -7.71 -3.65
C MET A 1 -37.46 -6.94 -2.84
N SER A 2 -37.18 -7.34 -1.60
CA SER A 2 -36.16 -6.68 -0.78
C SER A 2 -34.80 -7.30 -1.06
N ILE A 3 -33.79 -6.46 -1.30
CA ILE A 3 -32.40 -6.90 -1.44
C ILE A 3 -31.80 -6.98 -0.04
N ILE A 4 -31.27 -8.15 0.34
CA ILE A 4 -30.61 -8.35 1.62
C ILE A 4 -29.10 -8.43 1.38
N PRO A 5 -28.30 -7.46 1.86
CA PRO A 5 -26.85 -7.49 1.70
C PRO A 5 -26.21 -8.44 2.70
N TYR A 6 -25.18 -9.16 2.26
CA TYR A 6 -24.34 -10.01 3.11
C TYR A 6 -22.86 -9.69 2.90
N VAL A 7 -22.05 -9.88 3.95
CA VAL A 7 -20.59 -9.78 3.92
C VAL A 7 -20.01 -11.18 4.07
N ILE A 8 -19.25 -11.64 3.07
CA ILE A 8 -18.68 -12.99 3.03
C ILE A 8 -17.17 -12.93 3.24
N PHE A 9 -16.66 -13.71 4.19
CA PHE A 9 -15.22 -13.87 4.43
C PHE A 9 -14.73 -15.18 3.82
N ILE A 10 -13.86 -15.08 2.81
CA ILE A 10 -13.40 -16.24 2.01
C ILE A 10 -12.15 -16.94 2.57
N ASN A 11 -11.35 -16.27 3.41
CA ASN A 11 -10.10 -16.84 3.91
C ASN A 11 -10.40 -17.86 5.02
N PRO A 12 -10.07 -19.16 4.87
CA PRO A 12 -10.38 -20.19 5.86
C PRO A 12 -9.71 -19.96 7.22
N GLU A 13 -8.59 -19.23 7.26
CA GLU A 13 -7.85 -18.90 8.49
C GLU A 13 -8.41 -17.65 9.21
N PHE A 14 -9.47 -17.04 8.67
CA PHE A 14 -10.05 -15.84 9.27
C PHE A 14 -10.97 -16.18 10.46
N THR A 15 -10.64 -15.62 11.62
CA THR A 15 -11.47 -15.68 12.83
C THR A 15 -11.77 -14.26 13.31
N LEU A 16 -13.06 -13.88 13.31
CA LEU A 16 -13.50 -12.59 13.85
C LEU A 16 -13.91 -12.75 15.32
N TYR A 17 -13.03 -12.36 16.24
CA TYR A 17 -13.36 -12.31 17.66
C TYR A 17 -14.47 -11.28 17.93
N ASN A 18 -15.35 -11.60 18.87
CA ASN A 18 -16.44 -10.73 19.30
C ASN A 18 -17.41 -10.29 18.18
N ALA A 19 -17.58 -11.11 17.13
CA ALA A 19 -18.53 -10.84 16.06
C ALA A 19 -19.98 -10.71 16.61
N PRO A 20 -20.74 -9.67 16.20
CA PRO A 20 -22.13 -9.51 16.61
C PRO A 20 -22.98 -10.68 16.10
N ARG A 21 -23.80 -11.28 16.98
CA ARG A 21 -24.60 -12.49 16.69
C ARG A 21 -25.60 -12.33 15.54
N ASN A 22 -26.14 -11.12 15.34
CA ASN A 22 -27.15 -10.82 14.31
C ASN A 22 -26.56 -10.02 13.14
N SER A 23 -25.27 -10.17 12.86
CA SER A 23 -24.64 -9.50 11.74
C SER A 23 -24.93 -10.23 10.42
N PRO A 24 -25.05 -9.52 9.29
CA PRO A 24 -25.19 -10.13 7.96
C PRO A 24 -23.85 -10.72 7.46
N MET A 25 -23.06 -11.29 8.38
CA MET A 25 -21.73 -11.82 8.11
C MET A 25 -21.80 -13.34 7.93
N ILE A 26 -21.08 -13.82 6.92
CA ILE A 26 -20.93 -15.24 6.63
C ILE A 26 -19.44 -15.56 6.74
N LEU A 27 -19.10 -16.34 7.77
CA LEU A 27 -17.74 -16.80 8.03
C LEU A 27 -17.38 -17.99 7.12
N PRO A 28 -16.09 -18.30 6.92
CA PRO A 28 -15.65 -19.37 6.02
C PRO A 28 -16.33 -20.72 6.34
N THR A 29 -16.48 -21.03 7.63
CA THR A 29 -17.13 -22.26 8.12
C THR A 29 -18.64 -22.32 7.83
N GLN A 30 -19.27 -21.19 7.53
CA GLN A 30 -20.70 -21.07 7.29
C GLN A 30 -21.05 -21.03 5.80
N ILE A 31 -20.07 -20.82 4.91
CA ILE A 31 -20.31 -20.63 3.46
C ILE A 31 -21.09 -21.80 2.86
N ASN A 32 -20.64 -23.04 3.08
CA ASN A 32 -21.28 -24.21 2.50
C ASN A 32 -22.75 -24.32 2.93
N ARG A 33 -23.03 -24.12 4.23
CA ARG A 33 -24.40 -24.14 4.75
C ARG A 33 -25.25 -23.00 4.16
N PHE A 34 -24.68 -21.80 4.04
CA PHE A 34 -25.37 -20.66 3.46
C PHE A 34 -25.75 -20.91 1.99
N VAL A 35 -24.83 -21.43 1.18
CA VAL A 35 -25.09 -21.77 -0.22
C VAL A 35 -26.19 -22.83 -0.34
N THR A 36 -26.14 -23.89 0.47
CA THR A 36 -27.19 -24.93 0.48
C THR A 36 -28.57 -24.35 0.82
N ASN A 37 -28.63 -23.50 1.85
CA ASN A 37 -29.89 -22.85 2.24
C ASN A 37 -30.42 -21.93 1.14
N LEU A 38 -29.55 -21.18 0.45
CA LEU A 38 -29.95 -20.33 -0.67
C LEU A 38 -30.57 -21.14 -1.81
N ILE A 39 -29.93 -22.26 -2.19
CA ILE A 39 -30.43 -23.14 -3.26
C ILE A 39 -31.80 -23.71 -2.89
N GLN A 40 -31.97 -24.18 -1.64
CA GLN A 40 -33.25 -24.73 -1.16
C GLN A 40 -34.37 -23.69 -1.06
N SER A 41 -34.02 -22.43 -0.79
CA SER A 41 -34.99 -21.33 -0.64
C SER A 41 -35.38 -20.69 -1.98
N THR A 42 -34.75 -21.11 -3.08
CA THR A 42 -34.97 -20.52 -4.41
C THR A 42 -36.07 -21.29 -5.16
N PRO A 43 -37.10 -20.61 -5.69
CA PRO A 43 -38.21 -21.27 -6.41
C PRO A 43 -37.76 -22.09 -7.63
N GLU A 44 -36.72 -21.63 -8.32
CA GLU A 44 -36.06 -22.33 -9.43
C GLU A 44 -34.60 -22.65 -9.03
N PRO A 45 -34.35 -23.80 -8.40
CA PRO A 45 -33.02 -24.13 -7.90
C PRO A 45 -32.02 -24.50 -9.01
N GLN A 46 -32.53 -24.79 -10.22
CA GLN A 46 -31.70 -25.15 -11.37
C GLN A 46 -31.38 -23.92 -12.20
N PRO A 47 -30.09 -23.62 -12.47
CA PRO A 47 -29.72 -22.48 -13.27
C PRO A 47 -30.17 -22.67 -14.73
N ASN A 48 -30.73 -21.63 -15.33
CA ASN A 48 -31.09 -21.66 -16.74
C ASN A 48 -29.83 -21.57 -17.63
N GLN A 49 -29.99 -21.85 -18.93
CA GLN A 49 -28.87 -21.85 -19.89
C GLN A 49 -28.11 -20.52 -19.93
N ASN A 50 -28.80 -19.39 -19.75
CA ASN A 50 -28.17 -18.07 -19.75
C ASN A 50 -27.30 -17.85 -18.50
N GLN A 51 -27.77 -18.30 -17.32
CA GLN A 51 -27.02 -18.23 -16.07
C GLN A 51 -25.77 -19.12 -16.11
N ILE A 52 -25.89 -20.34 -16.67
CA ILE A 52 -24.74 -21.23 -16.88
C ILE A 52 -23.73 -20.59 -17.82
N LYS A 53 -24.19 -20.00 -18.94
CA LYS A 53 -23.33 -19.31 -19.89
C LYS A 53 -22.57 -18.15 -19.24
N LEU A 54 -23.26 -17.33 -18.44
CA LEU A 54 -22.66 -16.24 -17.69
C LEU A 54 -21.63 -16.74 -16.67
N ALA A 55 -21.95 -17.79 -15.90
CA ALA A 55 -21.04 -18.37 -14.93
C ALA A 55 -19.75 -18.88 -15.60
N ASN A 56 -19.87 -19.57 -16.74
CA ASN A 56 -18.73 -20.04 -17.52
C ASN A 56 -17.89 -18.88 -18.06
N GLN A 57 -18.53 -17.79 -18.53
CA GLN A 57 -17.81 -16.59 -18.96
C GLN A 57 -17.03 -15.97 -17.79
N LEU A 58 -17.66 -15.80 -16.62
CA LEU A 58 -17.01 -15.28 -15.43
C LEU A 58 -15.83 -16.15 -14.99
N ALA A 59 -16.00 -17.47 -14.99
CA ALA A 59 -14.93 -18.42 -14.69
C ALA A 59 -13.78 -18.33 -15.71
N SER A 60 -14.08 -18.17 -17.00
CA SER A 60 -13.06 -18.00 -18.05
C SER A 60 -12.27 -16.69 -17.94
N MET A 61 -12.88 -15.65 -17.35
CA MET A 61 -12.23 -14.36 -17.07
C MET A 61 -11.55 -14.34 -15.70
N HIS A 62 -11.64 -15.42 -14.92
CA HIS A 62 -11.01 -15.48 -13.61
C HIS A 62 -9.49 -15.50 -13.77
N ILE A 63 -8.86 -14.44 -13.30
CA ILE A 63 -7.41 -14.30 -13.32
C ILE A 63 -6.86 -15.05 -12.10
N ILE A 64 -6.40 -16.29 -12.31
CA ILE A 64 -5.86 -17.17 -11.26
C ILE A 64 -4.59 -16.56 -10.66
N ASP A 65 -3.67 -16.13 -11.52
CA ASP A 65 -2.43 -15.48 -11.14
C ASP A 65 -2.55 -13.98 -11.33
N SER A 66 -2.29 -13.19 -10.28
CA SER A 66 -2.31 -11.73 -10.38
C SER A 66 -1.44 -11.28 -11.58
N PRO A 67 -1.99 -10.47 -12.50
CA PRO A 67 -1.25 -9.98 -13.66
C PRO A 67 -0.13 -9.02 -13.24
N TYR A 68 -0.14 -8.59 -11.98
CA TYR A 68 0.84 -7.71 -11.36
C TYR A 68 1.97 -8.47 -10.65
N THR A 69 2.06 -9.79 -10.79
CA THR A 69 3.21 -10.57 -10.29
C THR A 69 4.51 -10.23 -11.04
N ARG A 70 4.41 -9.84 -12.31
CA ARG A 70 5.55 -9.42 -13.14
C ARG A 70 5.72 -7.90 -13.02
N LEU A 71 6.53 -7.48 -12.07
CA LEU A 71 7.03 -6.10 -12.04
C LEU A 71 7.90 -5.85 -13.28
N PRO A 72 7.80 -4.67 -13.93
CA PRO A 72 8.72 -4.33 -14.99
C PRO A 72 10.15 -4.32 -14.42
N PRO A 73 11.17 -4.72 -15.20
CA PRO A 73 12.54 -4.57 -14.77
C PRO A 73 12.85 -3.07 -14.64
N TYR A 74 13.29 -2.64 -13.45
CA TYR A 74 13.75 -1.27 -13.22
C TYR A 74 15.02 -1.29 -12.39
N ASP A 75 15.95 -0.42 -12.76
CA ASP A 75 17.13 -0.14 -11.97
C ASP A 75 17.08 1.27 -11.38
N TYR A 76 17.77 1.45 -10.25
CA TYR A 76 17.85 2.73 -9.53
C TYR A 76 18.28 3.90 -10.43
N GLU A 77 19.14 3.64 -11.41
CA GLU A 77 19.65 4.69 -12.30
C GLU A 77 18.70 5.04 -13.45
N GLN A 78 17.76 4.16 -13.78
CA GLN A 78 16.77 4.39 -14.84
C GLN A 78 15.60 5.27 -14.36
N LEU A 79 15.35 5.31 -13.05
CA LEU A 79 14.24 6.08 -12.49
C LEU A 79 14.56 7.56 -12.39
N ASN A 80 13.58 8.39 -12.76
CA ASN A 80 13.68 9.83 -12.54
C ASN A 80 13.60 10.14 -11.03
N LYS A 81 14.67 10.74 -10.50
CA LYS A 81 14.83 11.01 -9.07
C LYS A 81 14.19 12.36 -8.72
N GLY A 82 13.39 12.39 -7.67
CA GLY A 82 12.70 13.58 -7.22
C GLY A 82 11.68 13.27 -6.13
N MET A 83 11.21 14.28 -5.41
CA MET A 83 10.09 14.12 -4.49
C MET A 83 8.78 14.31 -5.24
N ILE A 84 7.84 13.36 -5.12
CA ILE A 84 6.49 13.50 -5.69
C ILE A 84 5.56 14.19 -4.70
N CYS A 85 4.45 14.77 -5.14
CA CYS A 85 3.42 15.32 -4.27
C CYS A 85 2.52 14.21 -3.72
N GLU A 86 2.22 14.24 -2.42
CA GLU A 86 1.28 13.29 -1.79
C GLU A 86 -0.12 13.29 -2.43
N LYS A 87 -0.59 14.43 -2.93
CA LYS A 87 -1.98 14.59 -3.41
C LYS A 87 -2.17 14.34 -4.91
N CYS A 88 -1.27 14.88 -5.73
CA CYS A 88 -1.40 14.81 -7.19
C CYS A 88 -0.29 14.02 -7.87
N HIS A 89 0.65 13.48 -7.10
CA HIS A 89 1.78 12.66 -7.58
C HIS A 89 2.71 13.37 -8.59
N SER A 90 2.55 14.67 -8.79
CA SER A 90 3.47 15.47 -9.60
C SER A 90 4.82 15.60 -8.92
N PHE A 91 5.90 15.71 -9.69
CA PHE A 91 7.20 16.06 -9.13
C PHE A 91 7.14 17.45 -8.48
N LEU A 92 7.73 17.57 -7.30
CA LEU A 92 7.87 18.82 -6.58
C LEU A 92 9.08 19.58 -7.11
N SER A 93 8.94 20.91 -7.20
CA SER A 93 10.07 21.78 -7.50
C SER A 93 10.89 22.04 -6.22
N PRO A 94 12.19 22.35 -6.34
CA PRO A 94 13.00 22.79 -5.21
C PRO A 94 12.32 23.94 -4.45
N PRO A 95 12.24 23.88 -3.11
CA PRO A 95 11.62 24.95 -2.34
C PRO A 95 12.43 26.24 -2.53
N ALA A 96 11.75 27.34 -2.88
CA ALA A 96 12.38 28.65 -2.94
C ALA A 96 13.01 28.98 -1.58
N LYS A 97 14.33 29.20 -1.57
CA LYS A 97 15.22 29.60 -0.46
C LYS A 97 14.58 29.41 0.93
N LEU A 98 14.73 28.20 1.48
CA LEU A 98 14.52 27.85 2.89
C LEU A 98 13.11 27.99 3.50
N LYS A 99 12.03 27.76 2.75
CA LYS A 99 10.73 27.48 3.40
C LYS A 99 10.79 26.11 4.08
N ARG A 100 10.36 26.01 5.35
CA ARG A 100 10.21 24.74 6.11
C ARG A 100 9.16 23.79 5.50
N THR A 101 8.49 24.24 4.46
CA THR A 101 7.30 23.66 3.85
C THR A 101 7.56 23.46 2.37
N LEU A 102 7.24 22.27 1.88
CA LEU A 102 7.14 21.94 0.47
C LEU A 102 5.77 22.38 -0.03
N ILE A 103 5.73 23.04 -1.18
CA ILE A 103 4.48 23.50 -1.80
C ILE A 103 4.46 22.95 -3.23
N CYS A 104 3.47 22.11 -3.51
CA CYS A 104 3.23 21.62 -4.86
C CYS A 104 2.78 22.78 -5.76
N GLN A 105 3.47 23.00 -6.87
CA GLN A 105 3.11 24.06 -7.84
C GLN A 105 1.90 23.69 -8.70
N GLN A 106 1.54 22.40 -8.76
CA GLN A 106 0.42 21.92 -9.57
C GLN A 106 -0.92 21.94 -8.82
N CYS A 107 -0.96 21.45 -7.57
CA CYS A 107 -2.21 21.37 -6.78
C CYS A 107 -2.23 22.26 -5.53
N GLY A 108 -1.14 22.95 -5.21
CA GLY A 108 -1.05 23.82 -4.03
C GLY A 108 -0.90 23.10 -2.69
N HIS A 109 -0.86 21.75 -2.67
CA HIS A 109 -0.67 20.97 -1.44
C HIS A 109 0.60 21.40 -0.71
N LYS A 110 0.49 21.48 0.63
CA LYS A 110 1.57 21.91 1.51
C LYS A 110 1.88 20.82 2.51
N GLU A 111 3.15 20.45 2.61
CA GLU A 111 3.62 19.51 3.62
C GLU A 111 4.93 20.01 4.23
N SER A 112 5.28 19.53 5.42
CA SER A 112 6.58 19.86 6.01
C SER A 112 7.69 19.15 5.21
N ILE A 113 8.89 19.74 5.15
CA ILE A 113 10.02 19.05 4.52
C ILE A 113 10.33 17.72 5.23
N GLU A 114 10.17 17.68 6.55
CA GLU A 114 10.38 16.46 7.32
C GLU A 114 9.43 15.34 6.88
N SER A 115 8.13 15.65 6.77
CA SER A 115 7.10 14.73 6.26
C SER A 115 7.42 14.26 4.85
N GLY A 116 7.77 15.18 3.95
CA GLY A 116 8.11 14.82 2.58
C GLY A 116 9.35 13.92 2.50
N ILE A 117 10.41 14.20 3.27
CA ILE A 117 11.61 13.35 3.31
C ILE A 117 11.25 11.94 3.79
N LEU A 118 10.45 11.79 4.84
CA LEU A 118 10.05 10.48 5.35
C LEU A 118 9.22 9.72 4.32
N ARG A 119 8.26 10.38 3.66
CA ARG A 119 7.48 9.77 2.58
C ARG A 119 8.37 9.30 1.43
N SER A 120 9.34 10.11 1.00
CA SER A 120 10.29 9.70 -0.04
C SER A 120 11.24 8.59 0.40
N VAL A 121 11.53 8.45 1.70
CA VAL A 121 12.25 7.28 2.24
C VAL A 121 11.41 6.02 2.13
N ASP A 122 10.12 6.10 2.43
CA ASP A 122 9.21 4.97 2.35
C ASP A 122 8.97 4.55 0.88
N GLU A 123 8.87 5.51 -0.04
CA GLU A 123 8.87 5.27 -1.49
C GLU A 123 10.16 4.56 -1.95
N PHE A 124 11.32 5.05 -1.52
CA PHE A 124 12.60 4.42 -1.85
C PHE A 124 12.69 2.99 -1.31
N LYS A 125 12.23 2.74 -0.07
CA LYS A 125 12.22 1.41 0.54
C LYS A 125 11.29 0.45 -0.20
N LEU A 126 10.13 0.94 -0.67
CA LEU A 126 9.19 0.16 -1.45
C LEU A 126 9.79 -0.31 -2.78
N LEU A 127 10.51 0.58 -3.47
CA LEU A 127 11.15 0.29 -4.76
C LEU A 127 12.46 -0.49 -4.61
N PHE A 128 13.19 -0.30 -3.52
CA PHE A 128 14.52 -0.89 -3.33
C PHE A 128 14.67 -1.52 -1.94
N PRO A 129 13.91 -2.59 -1.63
CA PRO A 129 13.90 -3.21 -0.31
C PRO A 129 15.28 -3.71 0.13
N ASP A 130 16.13 -4.11 -0.82
CA ASP A 130 17.47 -4.64 -0.55
C ASP A 130 18.54 -3.54 -0.38
N LYS A 131 18.23 -2.27 -0.69
CA LYS A 131 19.18 -1.17 -0.59
C LYS A 131 19.13 -0.52 0.80
N LYS A 132 20.31 -0.30 1.39
CA LYS A 132 20.45 0.41 2.67
C LYS A 132 20.01 1.87 2.54
N ILE A 133 19.23 2.35 3.51
CA ILE A 133 18.86 3.77 3.63
C ILE A 133 20.05 4.54 4.21
N THR A 134 20.65 5.43 3.42
CA THR A 134 21.76 6.29 3.85
C THR A 134 21.44 7.74 3.55
N THR A 135 22.08 8.68 4.24
CA THR A 135 21.89 10.11 3.94
C THR A 135 22.26 10.44 2.49
N SER A 136 23.27 9.78 1.91
CA SER A 136 23.65 9.93 0.50
C SER A 136 22.58 9.44 -0.46
N THR A 137 22.06 8.23 -0.25
CA THR A 137 21.08 7.62 -1.17
C THR A 137 19.77 8.38 -1.15
N ILE A 138 19.31 8.83 0.02
CA ILE A 138 18.08 9.63 0.13
C ILE A 138 18.28 11.05 -0.41
N TYR A 139 19.46 11.63 -0.24
CA TYR A 139 19.77 12.92 -0.88
C TYR A 139 19.72 12.85 -2.40
N ASP A 140 20.30 11.80 -2.97
CA ASP A 140 20.26 11.56 -4.41
C ASP A 140 18.83 11.25 -4.90
N TRP A 141 18.06 10.46 -4.14
CA TRP A 141 16.68 10.13 -4.46
C TRP A 141 15.76 11.35 -4.45
N CYS A 142 15.86 12.22 -3.44
CA CYS A 142 14.95 13.35 -3.31
C CYS A 142 15.21 14.48 -4.33
N LYS A 143 16.48 14.76 -4.71
CA LYS A 143 16.97 15.84 -5.61
C LYS A 143 16.56 17.30 -5.33
N VAL A 144 15.42 17.54 -4.69
CA VAL A 144 14.83 18.87 -4.45
C VAL A 144 15.29 19.50 -3.14
N ILE A 145 15.89 18.70 -2.24
CA ILE A 145 16.39 19.17 -0.96
C ILE A 145 17.80 19.71 -1.12
N GLU A 146 17.95 21.02 -1.00
CA GLU A 146 19.23 21.73 -1.18
C GLU A 146 20.35 21.19 -0.26
N TYR A 147 20.06 21.04 1.04
CA TYR A 147 21.06 20.70 2.05
C TYR A 147 20.96 19.26 2.53
N LYS A 148 21.99 18.45 2.25
CA LYS A 148 22.14 17.07 2.75
C LYS A 148 22.03 16.96 4.28
N LYS A 149 22.46 17.99 5.01
CA LYS A 149 22.34 18.07 6.49
C LYS A 149 20.88 18.01 6.97
N ARG A 150 19.93 18.53 6.18
CA ARG A 150 18.50 18.49 6.53
C ARG A 150 17.99 17.04 6.52
N ILE A 151 18.32 16.28 5.48
CA ILE A 151 18.02 14.85 5.40
C ILE A 151 18.67 14.09 6.55
N SER A 152 19.96 14.33 6.82
CA SER A 152 20.66 13.65 7.92
C SER A 152 19.98 13.87 9.27
N ARG A 153 19.53 15.10 9.55
CA ARG A 153 18.80 15.45 10.78
C ARG A 153 17.44 14.77 10.84
N THR A 154 16.67 14.81 9.75
CA THR A 154 15.37 14.13 9.67
C THR A 154 15.50 12.62 9.88
N LEU A 155 16.47 11.98 9.24
CA LEU A 155 16.73 10.54 9.41
C LEU A 155 17.15 10.22 10.84
N SER A 156 18.09 10.98 11.42
CA SER A 156 18.58 10.73 12.78
C SER A 156 17.51 10.94 13.86
N LYS A 157 16.53 11.81 13.60
CA LYS A 157 15.41 12.08 14.50
C LYS A 157 14.34 10.98 14.46
N ASN A 158 14.10 10.36 13.30
CA ASN A 158 12.93 9.50 13.08
C ASN A 158 13.26 8.02 12.82
N LYS A 159 14.54 7.66 12.64
CA LYS A 159 14.98 6.29 12.33
C LYS A 159 16.12 5.89 13.29
N LYS A 160 16.28 4.59 13.54
CA LYS A 160 17.40 4.07 14.33
C LYS A 160 18.67 4.03 13.49
N ILE A 161 19.75 4.54 14.06
CA ILE A 161 21.07 4.52 13.43
C ILE A 161 21.68 3.13 13.60
N LYS A 162 22.17 2.54 12.50
CA LYS A 162 23.06 1.38 12.52
C LYS A 162 24.37 1.72 11.80
N SER A 163 25.49 1.43 12.45
CA SER A 163 26.81 1.55 11.85
C SER A 163 27.13 0.28 11.04
N SER A 164 27.78 0.47 9.88
CA SER A 164 28.33 -0.59 9.04
C SER A 164 29.72 -0.15 8.59
N GLY A 165 30.72 -0.49 9.40
CA GLY A 165 32.12 -0.09 9.17
C GLY A 165 32.26 1.43 9.07
N LYS A 166 32.76 1.92 7.92
CA LYS A 166 32.99 3.35 7.63
C LYS A 166 31.72 4.14 7.25
N SER A 167 30.54 3.49 7.23
CA SER A 167 29.29 4.10 6.79
C SER A 167 28.15 3.89 7.78
N THR A 168 27.19 4.82 7.77
CA THR A 168 26.01 4.79 8.64
C THR A 168 24.76 4.63 7.80
N TYR A 169 23.89 3.72 8.21
CA TYR A 169 22.58 3.50 7.60
C TYR A 169 21.47 3.59 8.64
N PHE A 170 20.25 3.81 8.17
CA PHE A 170 19.08 4.04 9.01
C PHE A 170 18.09 2.88 8.82
N VAL A 171 17.46 2.46 9.91
CA VAL A 171 16.38 1.46 9.91
C VAL A 171 15.19 2.02 10.67
N ASP A 172 14.00 1.51 10.39
CA ASP A 172 12.79 1.95 11.09
C ASP A 172 12.93 1.72 12.60
N LEU A 173 12.32 2.62 13.37
CA LEU A 173 12.12 2.37 14.79
C LEU A 173 11.19 1.17 14.87
N ILE A 174 11.69 0.03 15.35
CA ILE A 174 10.85 -1.10 15.70
C ILE A 174 9.92 -0.55 16.78
N VAL A 175 8.63 -0.42 16.44
CA VAL A 175 7.60 -0.28 17.46
C VAL A 175 7.58 -1.65 18.11
N ASP A 176 8.21 -1.78 19.28
CA ASP A 176 8.00 -2.96 20.11
C ASP A 176 6.49 -3.03 20.35
N GLU A 177 5.81 -3.94 19.65
CA GLU A 177 4.46 -4.36 20.02
C GLU A 177 4.58 -4.84 21.45
N LYS A 178 4.08 -4.02 22.38
CA LYS A 178 4.04 -4.35 23.80
C LYS A 178 3.37 -5.72 23.92
N LYS A 179 4.17 -6.63 24.46
CA LYS A 179 3.83 -7.98 24.89
C LYS A 179 2.60 -8.01 25.79
#